data_AF-A0A2E0XN26-F1
#
_entry.id   AF-A0A2E0XN26-F1
#
_cell.length_a   1.000
_cell.length_b   1.000
_cell.length_c   1.000
_cell.angle_alpha   90.00
_cell.angle_beta   90.00
_cell.angle_gamma   90.00
#
_symmetry.space_group_name_H-M   'P 1'
#
loop_
_entity.id
_entity.type
_entity.pdbx_description
1 polymer ?
#
loop_
_entity_poly.entity_id
_entity_poly.type
_entity_poly.pdbx_seq_one_letter_code
_entity_poly.pdbx_strand_id
1 'polypeptide(L)'
;MPLLTVFLALLVLNACHLTTTATPHFADPNLALRHYAQVVEAHPDSEAAQEAYLKAAQIYYHQLNNTEKGLSIFQEIVDRQPTSPQAGVALWTLAEHDFSQKNYSRAQDRYLQYTLDFSNHQPAVLARRRIADCLFHQARYDDALQRYQDYGQRFAKVEDQPQVLLRIAEIYTRTHQVDLAQQTYARLLVDFPQTKNSVQQKLKALGGEIVAERTMTPEAPIQRTDTESRRRQTSEAGIGPLSRPNASAELASWKSSLTFKHNAQQLLRESGMLEVGEVRESLASDGVLLDDVVMSLGQQFYMMGDYLRAGACLEKTVALGIQKPEVYLKLGVCYKKAGAWDLARQTFVDLARIDLNTIHSLVNDAESKLRSDPVYAQKSLEILVGISTQTDRAIRQIQPGLITENR
;
A
#
# COMPACT_ATOMS: atom_id res chain seq x y z
N MET A 1 -0.54 -26.18 -67.94
CA MET A 1 -1.58 -26.01 -66.90
C MET A 1 -1.00 -26.29 -65.51
N PRO A 2 -0.17 -25.39 -64.96
CA PRO A 2 -0.10 -25.23 -63.50
C PRO A 2 0.02 -23.73 -63.16
N LEU A 3 -1.06 -22.98 -63.32
CA LEU A 3 -1.12 -21.56 -62.93
C LEU A 3 -2.31 -21.27 -61.98
N LEU A 4 -3.17 -22.26 -61.73
CA LEU A 4 -4.32 -22.11 -60.83
C LEU A 4 -4.03 -22.53 -59.37
N THR A 5 -2.97 -23.30 -59.10
CA THR A 5 -2.65 -23.79 -57.75
C THR A 5 -1.78 -22.84 -56.94
N VAL A 6 -1.11 -21.87 -57.56
CA VAL A 6 -0.30 -20.87 -56.85
C VAL A 6 -1.12 -19.66 -56.40
N PHE A 7 -2.25 -19.38 -57.05
CA PHE A 7 -3.13 -18.26 -56.69
C PHE A 7 -4.01 -18.55 -55.45
N LEU A 8 -4.28 -19.82 -55.14
CA LEU A 8 -5.02 -20.18 -53.91
C LEU A 8 -4.15 -20.15 -52.65
N ALA A 9 -2.83 -20.31 -52.77
CA ALA A 9 -1.90 -20.24 -51.65
C ALA A 9 -1.61 -18.79 -51.21
N LEU A 10 -1.74 -17.82 -52.11
CA LEU A 10 -1.56 -16.38 -51.82
C LEU A 10 -2.81 -15.72 -51.21
N LEU A 11 -3.99 -16.34 -51.31
CA LEU A 11 -5.20 -15.89 -50.60
C LEU A 11 -5.27 -16.38 -49.14
N VAL A 12 -4.52 -17.41 -48.78
CA VAL A 12 -4.44 -17.91 -47.39
C VAL A 12 -3.33 -17.21 -46.59
N LEU A 13 -2.32 -16.63 -47.26
CA LEU A 13 -1.20 -15.94 -46.60
C LEU A 13 -1.41 -14.42 -46.40
N ASN A 14 -2.44 -13.81 -47.01
CA ASN A 14 -2.72 -12.38 -46.85
C ASN A 14 -3.86 -12.05 -45.87
N ALA A 15 -4.37 -13.02 -45.10
CA ALA A 15 -5.32 -12.79 -44.03
C ALA A 15 -4.67 -12.65 -42.63
N CYS A 16 -3.33 -12.68 -42.54
CA CYS A 16 -2.59 -12.61 -41.27
C CYS A 16 -2.08 -11.20 -40.91
N HIS A 17 -2.42 -10.18 -41.70
CA HIS A 17 -2.05 -8.78 -41.41
C HIS A 17 -3.26 -7.86 -41.50
N LEU A 18 -4.29 -8.14 -40.71
CA LEU A 18 -5.22 -7.12 -40.24
C LEU A 18 -5.43 -7.32 -38.74
N THR A 19 -4.69 -6.50 -38.00
CA THR A 19 -4.89 -6.20 -36.60
C THR A 19 -6.33 -5.74 -36.36
N THR A 20 -7.16 -6.66 -35.90
CA THR A 20 -8.27 -6.35 -35.01
C THR A 20 -8.20 -7.37 -33.88
N THR A 21 -7.74 -6.95 -32.71
CA THR A 21 -7.90 -7.66 -31.44
C THR A 21 -9.38 -7.65 -31.05
N ALA A 22 -10.21 -8.26 -31.89
CA ALA A 22 -11.62 -8.46 -31.61
C ALA A 22 -11.73 -9.75 -30.82
N THR A 23 -11.76 -9.62 -29.50
CA THR A 23 -12.14 -10.72 -28.61
C THR A 23 -13.50 -11.26 -29.07
N PRO A 24 -13.65 -12.55 -29.40
CA PRO A 24 -14.93 -13.07 -29.84
C PRO A 24 -15.99 -12.83 -28.76
N HIS A 25 -17.03 -12.07 -29.11
CA HIS A 25 -18.15 -11.81 -28.21
C HIS A 25 -19.10 -13.01 -28.27
N PHE A 26 -18.97 -13.91 -27.30
CA PHE A 26 -19.85 -15.06 -27.18
C PHE A 26 -21.12 -14.67 -26.42
N ALA A 27 -22.28 -14.85 -27.03
CA ALA A 27 -23.56 -14.69 -26.35
C ALA A 27 -23.84 -15.82 -25.33
N ASP A 28 -23.25 -17.01 -25.53
CA ASP A 28 -23.36 -18.16 -24.63
C ASP A 28 -22.08 -18.32 -23.76
N PRO A 29 -22.18 -18.18 -22.42
CA PRO A 29 -21.05 -18.35 -21.51
C PRO A 29 -20.38 -19.73 -21.60
N ASN A 30 -21.14 -20.79 -21.86
CA ASN A 30 -20.59 -22.14 -21.91
C ASN A 30 -19.78 -22.38 -23.20
N LEU A 31 -20.21 -21.79 -24.31
CA LEU A 31 -19.46 -21.81 -25.57
C LEU A 31 -18.14 -21.05 -25.42
N ALA A 32 -18.18 -19.89 -24.76
CA ALA A 32 -16.99 -19.09 -24.46
C ALA A 32 -15.96 -19.85 -23.63
N LEU A 33 -16.42 -20.53 -22.56
CA LEU A 33 -15.55 -21.35 -21.70
C LEU A 33 -14.87 -22.50 -22.46
N ARG A 34 -15.59 -23.16 -23.37
CA ARG A 34 -14.99 -24.21 -24.23
C ARG A 34 -13.91 -23.65 -25.13
N HIS A 35 -14.15 -22.49 -25.73
CA HIS A 35 -13.15 -21.81 -26.56
C HIS A 35 -11.91 -21.41 -25.74
N TYR A 36 -12.10 -20.82 -24.57
CA TYR A 36 -10.97 -20.47 -23.69
C TYR A 36 -10.18 -21.68 -23.23
N ALA A 37 -10.84 -22.81 -22.95
CA ALA A 37 -10.15 -24.06 -22.63
C ALA A 37 -9.25 -24.52 -23.78
N GLN A 38 -9.72 -24.46 -25.03
CA GLN A 38 -8.91 -24.81 -26.21
C GLN A 38 -7.68 -23.90 -26.38
N VAL A 39 -7.83 -22.60 -26.12
CA VAL A 39 -6.71 -21.64 -26.17
C VAL A 39 -5.65 -21.98 -25.11
N VAL A 40 -6.09 -22.30 -23.89
CA VAL A 40 -5.19 -22.68 -22.79
C VAL A 40 -4.50 -24.02 -23.08
N GLU A 41 -5.20 -25.01 -23.62
CA GLU A 41 -4.60 -26.31 -23.98
C GLU A 41 -3.58 -26.21 -25.12
N ALA A 42 -3.88 -25.40 -26.15
CA ALA A 42 -3.01 -25.24 -27.30
C ALA A 42 -1.73 -24.45 -26.98
N HIS A 43 -1.84 -23.43 -26.12
CA HIS A 43 -0.74 -22.50 -25.83
C HIS A 43 -0.66 -22.09 -24.34
N PRO A 44 -0.36 -23.02 -23.42
CA PRO A 44 -0.49 -22.80 -21.97
C PRO A 44 0.26 -21.59 -21.40
N ASP A 45 1.44 -21.29 -21.96
CA ASP A 45 2.31 -20.23 -21.47
C ASP A 45 2.16 -18.90 -22.23
N SER A 46 1.22 -18.83 -23.17
CA SER A 46 1.00 -17.63 -23.99
C SER A 46 0.20 -16.55 -23.25
N GLU A 47 0.42 -15.28 -23.62
CA GLU A 47 -0.41 -14.16 -23.15
C GLU A 47 -1.90 -14.37 -23.48
N ALA A 48 -2.20 -15.01 -24.62
CA ALA A 48 -3.56 -15.37 -25.01
C ALA A 48 -4.19 -16.38 -24.06
N ALA A 49 -3.43 -17.36 -23.56
CA ALA A 49 -3.91 -18.28 -22.53
C ALA A 49 -4.15 -17.57 -21.19
N GLN A 50 -3.29 -16.62 -20.80
CA GLN A 50 -3.50 -15.81 -19.59
C GLN A 50 -4.77 -14.97 -19.69
N GLU A 51 -5.01 -14.33 -20.84
CA GLU A 51 -6.23 -13.57 -21.09
C GLU A 51 -7.48 -14.47 -21.13
N ALA A 52 -7.39 -15.65 -21.74
CA ALA A 52 -8.46 -16.65 -21.77
C ALA A 52 -8.82 -17.11 -20.35
N TYR A 53 -7.82 -17.30 -19.50
CA TYR A 53 -8.00 -17.71 -18.11
C TYR A 53 -8.70 -16.64 -17.26
N LEU A 54 -8.32 -15.36 -17.44
CA LEU A 54 -9.01 -14.21 -16.82
C LEU A 54 -10.49 -14.12 -17.26
N LYS A 55 -10.75 -14.27 -18.56
CA LYS A 55 -12.13 -14.23 -19.10
C LYS A 55 -12.97 -15.39 -18.60
N ALA A 56 -12.40 -16.58 -18.47
CA ALA A 56 -13.09 -17.72 -17.87
C ALA A 56 -13.49 -17.44 -16.41
N ALA A 57 -12.60 -16.85 -15.61
CA ALA A 57 -12.89 -16.44 -14.25
C ALA A 57 -14.07 -15.44 -14.19
N GLN A 58 -14.05 -14.41 -15.04
CA GLN A 58 -15.11 -13.42 -15.14
C GLN A 58 -16.46 -14.01 -15.54
N ILE A 59 -16.48 -15.00 -16.45
CA ILE A 59 -17.73 -15.70 -16.82
C ILE A 59 -18.29 -16.47 -15.63
N TYR A 60 -17.45 -17.23 -14.91
CA TYR A 60 -17.91 -17.95 -13.72
C TYR A 60 -18.43 -17.00 -12.64
N TYR A 61 -17.73 -15.90 -12.42
CA TYR A 61 -18.04 -14.91 -11.39
C TYR A 61 -19.28 -14.07 -11.70
N HIS A 62 -19.46 -13.60 -12.94
CA HIS A 62 -20.53 -12.65 -13.30
C HIS A 62 -21.73 -13.27 -14.04
N GLN A 63 -21.53 -14.33 -14.84
CA GLN A 63 -22.57 -14.80 -15.76
C GLN A 63 -23.20 -16.12 -15.31
N LEU A 64 -22.40 -17.04 -14.75
CA LEU A 64 -22.87 -18.35 -14.34
C LEU A 64 -23.25 -18.44 -12.86
N ASN A 65 -23.13 -17.34 -12.10
CA ASN A 65 -23.34 -17.28 -10.66
C ASN A 65 -22.54 -18.34 -9.86
N ASN A 66 -21.43 -18.82 -10.42
CA ASN A 66 -20.52 -19.73 -9.73
C ASN A 66 -19.34 -18.92 -9.17
N THR A 67 -19.67 -18.06 -8.21
CA THR A 67 -18.76 -17.11 -7.59
C THR A 67 -17.52 -17.78 -7.01
N GLU A 68 -17.69 -18.92 -6.32
CA GLU A 68 -16.57 -19.66 -5.72
C GLU A 68 -15.55 -20.12 -6.76
N LYS A 69 -16.02 -20.70 -7.88
CA LYS A 69 -15.15 -21.11 -8.97
C LYS A 69 -14.47 -19.92 -9.64
N GLY A 70 -15.19 -18.81 -9.84
CA GLY A 70 -14.60 -17.59 -10.37
C GLY A 70 -13.47 -17.06 -9.48
N LEU A 71 -13.70 -17.00 -8.16
CA LEU A 71 -12.72 -16.57 -7.18
C LEU A 71 -11.51 -17.50 -7.11
N SER A 72 -11.69 -18.82 -7.22
CA SER A 72 -10.57 -19.76 -7.21
C SER A 72 -9.65 -19.55 -8.42
N ILE A 73 -10.24 -19.32 -9.60
CA ILE A 73 -9.48 -19.05 -10.83
C ILE A 73 -8.78 -17.70 -10.73
N PHE A 74 -9.42 -16.66 -10.18
CA PHE A 74 -8.75 -15.38 -9.93
C PHE A 74 -7.55 -15.53 -8.99
N GLN A 75 -7.68 -16.32 -7.91
CA GLN A 75 -6.57 -16.57 -6.99
C GLN A 75 -5.43 -17.30 -7.71
N GLU A 76 -5.75 -18.28 -8.55
CA GLU A 76 -4.75 -19.01 -9.33
C GLU A 76 -3.98 -18.11 -10.32
N ILE A 77 -4.63 -17.10 -10.92
CA ILE A 77 -3.96 -16.07 -11.74
C ILE A 77 -2.92 -15.32 -10.92
N VAL A 78 -3.32 -14.84 -9.73
CA VAL A 78 -2.45 -14.07 -8.84
C VAL A 78 -1.27 -14.92 -8.37
N ASP A 79 -1.50 -16.18 -7.99
CA ASP A 79 -0.46 -17.05 -7.46
C ASP A 79 0.58 -17.45 -8.51
N ARG A 80 0.13 -17.71 -9.75
CA ARG A 80 1.03 -18.13 -10.83
C ARG A 80 1.88 -16.97 -11.36
N GLN A 81 1.29 -15.78 -11.50
CA GLN A 81 1.94 -14.64 -12.17
C GLN A 81 1.59 -13.30 -11.47
N PRO A 82 2.10 -13.05 -10.25
CA PRO A 82 1.65 -11.97 -9.37
C PRO A 82 1.73 -10.55 -9.93
N THR A 83 2.61 -10.30 -10.91
CA THR A 83 2.85 -8.97 -11.49
C THR A 83 2.31 -8.82 -12.92
N SER A 84 1.57 -9.80 -13.44
CA SER A 84 0.97 -9.72 -14.78
C SER A 84 -0.22 -8.75 -14.82
N PRO A 85 -0.53 -8.09 -15.95
CA PRO A 85 -1.74 -7.26 -16.07
C PRO A 85 -3.03 -7.99 -15.66
N GLN A 86 -3.11 -9.29 -15.97
CA GLN A 86 -4.23 -10.17 -15.62
C GLN A 86 -4.31 -10.41 -14.11
N ALA A 87 -3.17 -10.61 -13.44
CA ALA A 87 -3.13 -10.69 -11.97
C ALA A 87 -3.56 -9.38 -11.31
N GLY A 88 -3.30 -8.22 -11.93
CA GLY A 88 -3.85 -6.96 -11.47
C GLY A 88 -5.37 -6.97 -11.47
N VAL A 89 -6.00 -7.30 -12.60
CA VAL A 89 -7.46 -7.39 -12.68
C VAL A 89 -8.01 -8.41 -11.67
N ALA A 90 -7.41 -9.60 -11.59
CA ALA A 90 -7.83 -10.66 -10.67
C ALA A 90 -7.72 -10.23 -9.20
N LEU A 91 -6.59 -9.65 -8.80
CA LEU A 91 -6.36 -9.19 -7.42
C LEU A 91 -7.33 -8.07 -7.03
N TRP A 92 -7.59 -7.14 -7.94
CA TRP A 92 -8.60 -6.09 -7.74
C TRP A 92 -9.99 -6.68 -7.53
N THR A 93 -10.40 -7.63 -8.38
CA THR A 93 -11.70 -8.31 -8.24
C THR A 93 -11.81 -9.07 -6.93
N LEU A 94 -10.75 -9.76 -6.50
CA LEU A 94 -10.70 -10.44 -5.20
C LEU A 94 -10.84 -9.46 -4.03
N ALA A 95 -10.15 -8.31 -4.09
CA ALA A 95 -10.22 -7.28 -3.06
C ALA A 95 -11.61 -6.64 -2.96
N GLU A 96 -12.23 -6.30 -4.10
CA GLU A 96 -13.60 -5.75 -4.15
C GLU A 96 -14.63 -6.80 -3.71
N HIS A 97 -14.43 -8.08 -4.03
CA HIS A 97 -15.26 -9.16 -3.52
C HIS A 97 -15.19 -9.22 -1.99
N ASP A 98 -13.99 -9.31 -1.42
CA ASP A 98 -13.80 -9.35 0.04
C ASP A 98 -14.39 -8.10 0.72
N PHE A 99 -14.24 -6.92 0.11
CA PHE A 99 -14.84 -5.68 0.60
C PHE A 99 -16.38 -5.77 0.62
N SER A 100 -16.99 -6.26 -0.46
CA SER A 100 -18.46 -6.42 -0.56
C SER A 100 -19.01 -7.42 0.46
N GLN A 101 -18.25 -8.46 0.79
CA GLN A 101 -18.56 -9.44 1.83
C GLN A 101 -18.27 -8.93 3.24
N LYS A 102 -17.88 -7.66 3.39
CA LYS A 102 -17.48 -7.03 4.68
C LYS A 102 -16.26 -7.69 5.33
N ASN A 103 -15.47 -8.46 4.56
CA ASN A 103 -14.20 -9.03 4.98
C ASN A 103 -13.09 -7.97 4.88
N TYR A 104 -13.26 -6.84 5.57
CA TYR A 104 -12.43 -5.66 5.38
C TYR A 104 -10.93 -5.88 5.68
N SER A 105 -10.59 -6.80 6.58
CA SER A 105 -9.18 -7.16 6.83
C SER A 105 -8.55 -7.81 5.60
N ARG A 106 -9.24 -8.80 5.02
CA ARG A 106 -8.76 -9.53 3.84
C ARG A 106 -8.72 -8.62 2.61
N ALA A 107 -9.73 -7.76 2.47
CA ALA A 107 -9.78 -6.74 1.44
C ALA A 107 -8.60 -5.76 1.58
N GLN A 108 -8.33 -5.28 2.79
CA GLN A 108 -7.19 -4.41 3.07
C GLN A 108 -5.86 -5.05 2.67
N ASP A 109 -5.64 -6.32 3.03
CA ASP A 109 -4.42 -7.05 2.68
C ASP A 109 -4.26 -7.15 1.16
N ARG A 110 -5.35 -7.45 0.43
CA ARG A 110 -5.33 -7.52 -1.04
C ARG A 110 -5.14 -6.17 -1.71
N TYR A 111 -5.75 -5.10 -1.22
CA TYR A 111 -5.50 -3.75 -1.73
C TYR A 111 -4.06 -3.31 -1.44
N LEU A 112 -3.52 -3.65 -0.26
CA LEU A 112 -2.12 -3.42 0.05
C LEU A 112 -1.22 -4.17 -0.94
N GLN A 113 -1.47 -5.47 -1.14
CA GLN A 113 -0.77 -6.26 -2.16
C GLN A 113 -0.86 -5.57 -3.54
N TYR A 114 -2.04 -5.09 -3.93
CA TYR A 114 -2.23 -4.39 -5.19
C TYR A 114 -1.36 -3.13 -5.30
N THR A 115 -1.29 -2.32 -4.23
CA THR A 115 -0.43 -1.12 -4.22
C THR A 115 1.06 -1.43 -4.30
N LEU A 116 1.48 -2.62 -3.87
CA LEU A 116 2.87 -3.08 -3.94
C LEU A 116 3.18 -3.65 -5.33
N ASP A 117 2.39 -4.62 -5.78
CA ASP A 117 2.66 -5.41 -6.99
C ASP A 117 2.36 -4.62 -8.27
N PHE A 118 1.43 -3.66 -8.19
CA PHE A 118 0.98 -2.83 -9.32
C PHE A 118 1.16 -1.34 -9.06
N SER A 119 2.19 -0.95 -8.30
CA SER A 119 2.52 0.45 -7.95
C SER A 119 2.57 1.40 -9.17
N ASN A 120 2.76 0.82 -10.36
CA ASN A 120 2.95 1.51 -11.63
C ASN A 120 1.66 1.75 -12.42
N HIS A 121 0.52 1.22 -11.95
CA HIS A 121 -0.77 1.28 -12.63
C HIS A 121 -1.69 2.34 -12.00
N GLN A 122 -2.42 3.09 -12.83
CA GLN A 122 -3.39 4.10 -12.39
C GLN A 122 -4.36 3.66 -11.27
N PRO A 123 -4.87 2.41 -11.21
CA PRO A 123 -5.74 1.98 -10.12
C PRO A 123 -5.03 1.83 -8.75
N ALA A 124 -3.70 1.87 -8.69
CA ALA A 124 -2.96 1.79 -7.42
C ALA A 124 -3.28 2.98 -6.50
N VAL A 125 -3.53 4.15 -7.07
CA VAL A 125 -4.04 5.31 -6.34
C VAL A 125 -5.39 5.00 -5.69
N LEU A 126 -6.33 4.45 -6.47
CA LEU A 126 -7.63 4.07 -5.94
C LEU A 126 -7.53 2.97 -4.86
N ALA A 127 -6.60 2.02 -5.00
CA ALA A 127 -6.32 1.01 -3.97
C ALA A 127 -5.90 1.66 -2.64
N ARG A 128 -5.09 2.74 -2.65
CA ARG A 128 -4.73 3.48 -1.42
C ARG A 128 -5.96 4.06 -0.72
N ARG A 129 -6.91 4.62 -1.47
CA ARG A 129 -8.20 5.05 -0.90
C ARG A 129 -9.02 3.88 -0.37
N ARG A 130 -9.04 2.75 -1.07
CA ARG A 130 -9.74 1.54 -0.63
C ARG A 130 -9.18 0.97 0.68
N ILE A 131 -7.88 1.11 0.93
CA ILE A 131 -7.29 0.79 2.24
C ILE A 131 -7.88 1.68 3.34
N ALA A 132 -8.04 2.98 3.09
CA ALA A 132 -8.70 3.89 4.03
C ALA A 132 -10.19 3.55 4.23
N ASP A 133 -10.90 3.17 3.15
CA ASP A 133 -12.28 2.65 3.22
C ASP A 133 -12.35 1.41 4.12
N CYS A 134 -11.42 0.45 3.98
CA CYS A 134 -11.37 -0.75 4.82
C CYS A 134 -11.17 -0.41 6.30
N LEU A 135 -10.20 0.45 6.63
CA LEU A 135 -9.92 0.89 7.99
C LEU A 135 -11.13 1.60 8.62
N PHE A 136 -11.81 2.45 7.86
CA PHE A 136 -13.02 3.12 8.29
C PHE A 136 -14.13 2.12 8.67
N HIS A 137 -14.34 1.10 7.84
CA HIS A 137 -15.34 0.07 8.10
C HIS A 137 -14.97 -0.89 9.23
N GLN A 138 -13.68 -1.03 9.55
CA GLN A 138 -13.17 -1.71 10.74
C GLN A 138 -13.26 -0.86 12.02
N ALA A 139 -13.78 0.37 11.95
CA ALA A 139 -13.80 1.35 13.03
C ALA A 139 -12.40 1.78 13.55
N ARG A 140 -11.35 1.55 12.76
CA ARG A 140 -9.99 2.05 13.02
C ARG A 140 -9.90 3.50 12.55
N TYR A 141 -10.59 4.39 13.24
CA TYR A 141 -10.84 5.75 12.78
C TYR A 141 -9.60 6.62 12.68
N ASP A 142 -8.65 6.49 13.60
CA ASP A 142 -7.39 7.27 13.56
C ASP A 142 -6.55 6.88 12.34
N ASP A 143 -6.38 5.57 12.10
CA ASP A 143 -5.68 5.05 10.94
C ASP A 143 -6.38 5.45 9.63
N ALA A 144 -7.71 5.33 9.59
CA ALA A 144 -8.50 5.72 8.43
C ALA A 144 -8.34 7.21 8.11
N LEU A 145 -8.42 8.07 9.14
CA LEU A 145 -8.27 9.51 9.01
C LEU A 145 -6.90 9.87 8.42
N GLN A 146 -5.83 9.27 8.96
CA GLN A 146 -4.47 9.47 8.46
C GLN A 146 -4.37 9.09 6.98
N ARG A 147 -4.94 7.94 6.58
CA ARG A 147 -4.89 7.47 5.19
C ARG A 147 -5.75 8.30 4.23
N TYR A 148 -6.92 8.79 4.66
CA TYR A 148 -7.71 9.70 3.84
C TYR A 148 -7.06 11.07 3.65
N GLN A 149 -6.43 11.61 4.70
CA GLN A 149 -5.69 12.87 4.62
C GLN A 149 -4.49 12.74 3.68
N ASP A 150 -3.71 11.67 3.83
CA ASP A 150 -2.60 11.32 2.93
C ASP A 150 -3.09 11.19 1.47
N TYR A 151 -4.19 10.47 1.25
CA TYR A 151 -4.82 10.36 -0.07
C TYR A 151 -5.21 11.73 -0.65
N GLY A 152 -5.92 12.53 0.17
CA GLY A 152 -6.41 13.85 -0.19
C GLY A 152 -5.31 14.85 -0.55
N GLN A 153 -4.18 14.80 0.14
CA GLN A 153 -3.06 15.71 -0.07
C GLN A 153 -2.20 15.32 -1.28
N ARG A 154 -2.03 14.02 -1.53
CA ARG A 154 -0.98 13.53 -2.44
C ARG A 154 -1.51 13.04 -3.78
N PHE A 155 -2.76 12.60 -3.83
CA PHE A 155 -3.28 11.84 -4.95
C PHE A 155 -4.65 12.29 -5.46
N ALA A 156 -5.47 12.88 -4.59
CA ALA A 156 -6.87 13.12 -4.90
C ALA A 156 -7.04 14.14 -6.05
N LYS A 157 -7.53 13.63 -7.19
CA LYS A 157 -8.11 14.49 -8.24
C LYS A 157 -9.31 15.24 -7.66
N VAL A 158 -9.59 16.42 -8.20
CA VAL A 158 -10.70 17.28 -7.75
C VAL A 158 -12.03 16.51 -7.70
N GLU A 159 -12.25 15.58 -8.63
CA GLU A 159 -13.45 14.74 -8.71
C GLU A 159 -13.61 13.76 -7.52
N ASP A 160 -12.51 13.32 -6.90
CA ASP A 160 -12.52 12.38 -5.77
C ASP A 160 -12.60 13.09 -4.42
N GLN A 161 -12.19 14.37 -4.34
CA GLN A 161 -12.13 15.15 -3.10
C GLN A 161 -13.45 15.19 -2.32
N PRO A 162 -14.64 15.34 -2.95
CA PRO A 162 -15.91 15.28 -2.23
C PRO A 162 -16.10 13.99 -1.43
N GLN A 163 -15.75 12.84 -2.01
CA GLN A 163 -15.93 11.55 -1.36
C GLN A 163 -14.98 11.37 -0.17
N VAL A 164 -13.73 11.82 -0.32
CA VAL A 164 -12.70 11.75 0.73
C VAL A 164 -13.06 12.67 1.90
N LEU A 165 -13.43 13.92 1.63
CA LEU A 165 -13.85 14.87 2.66
C LEU A 165 -15.11 14.40 3.39
N LEU A 166 -16.04 13.74 2.66
CA LEU A 166 -17.24 13.16 3.29
C LEU A 166 -16.87 12.08 4.30
N ARG A 167 -15.91 11.21 3.97
CA ARG A 167 -15.42 10.18 4.89
C ARG A 167 -14.70 10.76 6.09
N ILE A 168 -13.87 11.79 5.90
CA ILE A 168 -13.19 12.51 6.99
C ILE A 168 -14.23 13.13 7.95
N ALA A 169 -15.24 13.82 7.41
CA ALA A 169 -16.30 14.41 8.23
C ALA A 169 -17.11 13.36 9.00
N GLU A 170 -17.38 12.20 8.37
CA GLU A 170 -18.01 11.06 9.04
C GLU A 170 -17.14 10.48 10.16
N ILE A 171 -15.81 10.43 9.98
CA ILE A 171 -14.89 10.03 11.04
C ILE A 171 -14.99 11.01 12.22
N TYR A 172 -14.83 12.31 11.99
CA TYR A 172 -14.95 13.32 13.04
C TYR A 172 -16.31 13.27 13.76
N THR A 173 -17.38 12.98 13.03
CA THR A 173 -18.71 12.79 13.62
C THR A 173 -18.73 11.60 14.58
N ARG A 174 -18.15 10.46 14.18
CA ARG A 174 -18.12 9.23 14.98
C ARG A 174 -17.15 9.28 16.15
N THR A 175 -16.10 10.09 16.06
CA THR A 175 -15.12 10.32 17.14
C THR A 175 -15.47 11.51 18.03
N HIS A 176 -16.70 12.05 17.90
CA HIS A 176 -17.22 13.18 18.68
C HIS A 176 -16.44 14.50 18.54
N GLN A 177 -15.69 14.68 17.46
CA GLN A 177 -14.99 15.92 17.12
C GLN A 177 -15.92 16.84 16.32
N VAL A 178 -16.96 17.36 16.99
CA VAL A 178 -18.09 18.07 16.37
C VAL A 178 -17.64 19.30 15.57
N ASP A 179 -16.72 20.10 16.11
CA ASP A 179 -16.24 21.32 15.45
C ASP A 179 -15.56 21.02 14.10
N LEU A 180 -14.69 20.01 14.08
CA LEU A 180 -13.99 19.58 12.87
C LEU A 180 -14.96 18.94 11.85
N ALA A 181 -15.95 18.18 12.33
CA ALA A 181 -16.99 17.63 11.48
C ALA A 181 -17.81 18.75 10.80
N GLN A 182 -18.26 19.76 11.55
CA GLN A 182 -19.01 20.89 11.03
C GLN A 182 -18.19 21.68 10.00
N GLN A 183 -16.92 21.99 10.30
CA GLN A 183 -16.02 22.69 9.38
C GLN A 183 -15.85 21.92 8.07
N THR A 184 -15.62 20.60 8.15
CA THR A 184 -15.42 19.76 6.97
C THR A 184 -16.68 19.65 6.12
N TYR A 185 -17.86 19.50 6.74
CA TYR A 185 -19.13 19.51 6.01
C TYR A 185 -19.47 20.88 5.41
N ALA A 186 -19.17 21.98 6.10
CA ALA A 186 -19.35 23.33 5.55
C ALA A 186 -18.47 23.53 4.32
N ARG A 187 -17.19 23.11 4.39
CA ARG A 187 -16.27 23.14 3.25
C ARG A 187 -16.80 22.33 2.07
N LEU A 188 -17.34 21.13 2.29
CA LEU A 188 -17.96 20.32 1.24
C LEU A 188 -19.10 21.07 0.52
N LEU A 189 -19.93 21.81 1.24
CA LEU A 189 -21.04 22.56 0.64
C LEU A 189 -20.58 23.76 -0.18
N VAL A 190 -19.45 24.38 0.21
CA VAL A 190 -18.88 25.56 -0.46
C VAL A 190 -18.06 25.14 -1.68
N ASP A 191 -17.09 24.25 -1.48
CA ASP A 191 -16.14 23.83 -2.52
C ASP A 191 -16.81 22.90 -3.54
N PHE A 192 -17.83 22.15 -3.12
CA PHE A 192 -18.50 21.13 -3.94
C PHE A 192 -20.03 21.21 -3.82
N PRO A 193 -20.68 22.23 -4.43
CA PRO A 193 -22.12 22.47 -4.31
C PRO A 193 -23.01 21.28 -4.69
N GLN A 194 -22.54 20.38 -5.55
CA GLN A 194 -23.23 19.14 -5.94
C GLN A 194 -23.46 18.18 -4.75
N THR A 195 -22.68 18.31 -3.68
CA THR A 195 -22.81 17.47 -2.46
C THR A 195 -23.93 17.92 -1.53
N LYS A 196 -24.61 19.04 -1.84
CA LYS A 196 -25.61 19.66 -0.96
C LYS A 196 -26.65 18.68 -0.45
N ASN A 197 -27.19 17.84 -1.34
CA ASN A 197 -28.24 16.88 -0.98
C ASN A 197 -27.78 15.81 0.02
N SER A 198 -26.51 15.40 0.00
CA SER A 198 -25.98 14.36 0.88
C SER A 198 -25.37 14.91 2.19
N VAL A 199 -24.94 16.17 2.20
CA VAL A 199 -24.20 16.79 3.31
C VAL A 199 -25.06 17.70 4.19
N GLN A 200 -26.03 18.42 3.61
CA GLN A 200 -26.77 19.47 4.34
C GLN A 200 -27.50 18.95 5.58
N GLN A 201 -28.13 17.76 5.48
CA GLN A 201 -28.81 17.15 6.63
C GLN A 201 -27.81 16.73 7.72
N LYS A 202 -26.63 16.23 7.33
CA LYS A 202 -25.58 15.81 8.27
C LYS A 202 -25.01 17.01 9.04
N LEU A 203 -24.75 18.12 8.35
CA LEU A 203 -24.30 19.37 8.99
C LEU A 203 -25.34 19.91 9.99
N LYS A 204 -26.61 19.95 9.58
CA LYS A 204 -27.70 20.41 10.46
C LYS A 204 -27.88 19.52 11.69
N ALA A 205 -27.75 18.19 11.53
CA ALA A 205 -27.83 17.25 12.65
C ALA A 205 -26.74 17.48 13.70
N LEU A 206 -25.60 18.06 13.31
CA LEU A 206 -24.52 18.46 14.20
C LEU A 206 -24.70 19.85 14.82
N GLY A 207 -25.80 20.55 14.54
CA GLY A 207 -26.04 21.92 14.99
C GLY A 207 -25.33 22.99 14.15
N GLY A 208 -24.77 22.62 12.99
CA GLY A 208 -24.14 23.58 12.08
C GLY A 208 -25.17 24.27 11.18
N GLU A 209 -24.98 25.57 10.95
CA GLU A 209 -25.77 26.35 10.00
C GLU A 209 -24.99 26.64 8.72
N ILE A 210 -25.69 26.74 7.58
CA ILE A 210 -25.11 27.25 6.34
C ILE A 210 -24.99 28.76 6.49
N VAL A 211 -23.89 29.23 7.04
CA VAL A 211 -23.62 30.67 7.08
C VAL A 211 -23.16 31.09 5.69
N ALA A 212 -24.05 31.70 4.92
CA ALA A 212 -23.79 32.12 3.54
C ALA A 212 -22.59 33.07 3.43
N GLU A 213 -22.29 33.84 4.48
CA GLU A 213 -21.15 34.74 4.55
C GLU A 213 -20.71 34.86 6.01
N ARG A 214 -20.03 33.85 6.54
CA ARG A 214 -18.83 34.20 7.31
C ARG A 214 -17.75 34.12 6.27
N THR A 215 -16.98 35.19 6.13
CA THR A 215 -15.57 35.03 5.80
C THR A 215 -15.05 33.96 6.77
N MET A 216 -15.14 32.69 6.33
CA MET A 216 -14.00 31.81 6.40
C MET A 216 -12.91 32.73 5.91
N THR A 217 -12.15 33.31 6.85
CA THR A 217 -10.77 33.58 6.52
C THR A 217 -10.36 32.27 5.86
N PRO A 218 -9.96 32.30 4.56
CA PRO A 218 -9.25 31.15 4.05
C PRO A 218 -8.26 30.85 5.16
N GLU A 219 -8.21 29.63 5.69
CA GLU A 219 -7.04 29.26 6.44
C GLU A 219 -5.88 29.81 5.63
N ALA A 220 -5.21 30.82 6.21
CA ALA A 220 -4.25 31.61 5.47
C ALA A 220 -3.34 30.58 4.82
N PRO A 221 -3.12 30.63 3.48
CA PRO A 221 -2.57 29.52 2.71
C PRO A 221 -1.38 28.99 3.46
N ILE A 222 -1.56 27.83 4.15
CA ILE A 222 -0.79 27.40 5.33
C ILE A 222 0.27 28.43 5.66
N GLN A 223 -0.11 29.50 6.40
CA GLN A 223 0.79 30.61 6.71
C GLN A 223 2.13 30.00 7.08
N ARG A 224 3.20 30.49 6.44
CA ARG A 224 4.60 30.12 6.65
C ARG A 224 4.95 30.24 8.14
N THR A 225 4.48 29.30 8.95
CA THR A 225 4.97 29.03 10.29
C THR A 225 6.44 28.78 10.12
N ASP A 226 7.22 29.42 11.00
CA ASP A 226 8.65 29.23 10.97
C ASP A 226 8.96 27.72 11.02
N THR A 227 10.09 27.37 10.44
CA THR A 227 10.51 25.99 10.29
C THR A 227 10.62 25.23 11.62
N GLU A 228 10.69 25.91 12.76
CA GLU A 228 10.84 25.32 14.09
C GLU A 228 9.48 24.91 14.68
N SER A 229 8.49 25.79 14.57
CA SER A 229 7.13 25.61 15.05
C SER A 229 6.39 24.55 14.24
N ARG A 230 6.65 24.54 12.92
CA ARG A 230 6.13 23.54 11.98
C ARG A 230 6.75 22.16 12.24
N ARG A 231 8.04 22.10 12.61
CA ARG A 231 8.74 20.88 13.03
C ARG A 231 8.17 20.25 14.31
N ARG A 232 7.77 21.07 15.30
CA ARG A 232 7.20 20.58 16.57
C ARG A 232 5.83 19.94 16.38
N GLN A 233 4.92 20.60 15.64
CA GLN A 233 3.58 20.05 15.35
C GLN A 233 3.62 18.73 14.59
N THR A 234 4.55 18.58 13.64
CA THR A 234 4.70 17.32 12.88
C THR A 234 5.27 16.18 13.71
N SER A 235 6.04 16.48 14.77
CA SER A 235 6.58 15.46 15.68
C SER A 235 5.54 14.93 16.66
N GLU A 236 4.51 15.72 16.97
CA GLU A 236 3.44 15.35 17.91
C GLU A 236 2.26 14.64 17.22
N ALA A 237 2.05 14.84 15.92
CA ALA A 237 0.85 14.38 15.23
C ALA A 237 1.01 13.15 14.31
N GLY A 238 2.22 12.75 13.90
CA GLY A 238 2.40 11.55 13.05
C GLY A 238 1.76 11.63 11.65
N ILE A 239 1.44 12.84 11.15
CA ILE A 239 0.79 13.08 9.85
C ILE A 239 1.82 13.61 8.83
N GLY A 240 2.03 12.85 7.75
CA GLY A 240 2.35 13.37 6.41
C GLY A 240 3.78 13.87 6.12
N PRO A 241 4.16 14.02 4.84
CA PRO A 241 5.55 14.13 4.43
C PRO A 241 6.17 15.48 4.77
N LEU A 242 7.41 15.37 5.23
CA LEU A 242 8.51 16.32 5.20
C LEU A 242 8.31 17.53 4.27
N SER A 243 8.66 18.70 4.75
CA SER A 243 9.37 19.67 3.92
C SER A 243 10.61 18.97 3.32
N ARG A 244 10.51 18.42 2.11
CA ARG A 244 11.64 17.76 1.46
C ARG A 244 12.53 18.81 0.78
N PRO A 245 13.87 18.68 0.86
CA PRO A 245 14.75 19.11 -0.23
C PRO A 245 14.23 18.48 -1.53
N ASN A 246 14.46 19.10 -2.70
CA ASN A 246 14.12 18.54 -4.01
C ASN A 246 14.31 17.00 -4.02
N ALA A 247 13.23 16.22 -4.11
CA ALA A 247 13.27 14.77 -3.93
C ALA A 247 14.15 14.08 -4.98
N SER A 248 14.28 14.67 -6.17
CA SER A 248 15.24 14.25 -7.18
C SER A 248 16.67 14.44 -6.70
N ALA A 249 16.97 15.55 -6.03
CA ALA A 249 18.28 15.79 -5.41
C ALA A 249 18.54 14.85 -4.22
N GLU A 250 17.54 14.60 -3.39
CA GLU A 250 17.61 13.65 -2.28
C GLU A 250 17.92 12.24 -2.81
N LEU A 251 17.13 11.75 -3.78
CA LEU A 251 17.36 10.46 -4.44
C LEU A 251 18.73 10.38 -5.12
N ALA A 252 19.19 11.48 -5.75
CA ALA A 252 20.51 11.55 -6.38
C ALA A 252 21.67 11.51 -5.37
N SER A 253 21.42 11.93 -4.12
CA SER A 253 22.42 11.91 -3.05
C SER A 253 22.63 10.52 -2.43
N TRP A 254 21.70 9.58 -2.67
CA TRP A 254 21.71 8.28 -2.02
C TRP A 254 22.89 7.41 -2.47
N LYS A 255 23.73 7.09 -1.50
CA LYS A 255 24.83 6.13 -1.61
C LYS A 255 24.44 4.79 -1.01
N SER A 256 25.24 3.77 -1.30
CA SER A 256 25.09 2.44 -0.71
C SER A 256 25.08 2.50 0.82
N SER A 257 24.17 1.72 1.42
CA SER A 257 24.15 1.52 2.86
C SER A 257 25.48 0.95 3.34
N LEU A 258 26.03 1.52 4.41
CA LEU A 258 27.24 0.98 5.04
C LEU A 258 26.97 -0.39 5.66
N THR A 259 25.74 -0.62 6.14
CA THR A 259 25.33 -1.85 6.81
C THR A 259 24.95 -2.92 5.80
N PHE A 260 24.05 -2.58 4.87
CA PHE A 260 23.45 -3.54 3.95
C PHE A 260 24.19 -3.68 2.61
N LYS A 261 25.16 -2.81 2.33
CA LYS A 261 25.97 -2.78 1.10
C LYS A 261 25.19 -2.62 -0.22
N HIS A 262 23.89 -2.32 -0.15
CA HIS A 262 23.05 -2.01 -1.30
C HIS A 262 22.73 -0.52 -1.42
N ASN A 263 22.53 -0.04 -2.64
CA ASN A 263 22.06 1.31 -2.91
C ASN A 263 20.57 1.29 -3.26
N ALA A 264 19.74 1.87 -2.39
CA ALA A 264 18.30 1.97 -2.60
C ALA A 264 17.92 2.69 -3.91
N GLN A 265 18.70 3.68 -4.35
CA GLN A 265 18.47 4.35 -5.63
C GLN A 265 18.62 3.37 -6.80
N GLN A 266 19.64 2.53 -6.77
CA GLN A 266 19.87 1.54 -7.81
C GLN A 266 18.76 0.48 -7.80
N LEU A 267 18.37 0.00 -6.62
CA LEU A 267 17.26 -0.95 -6.47
C LEU A 267 15.94 -0.41 -7.03
N LEU A 268 15.67 0.88 -6.81
CA LEU A 268 14.49 1.57 -7.37
C LEU A 268 14.53 1.70 -8.89
N ARG A 269 15.72 1.89 -9.47
CA ARG A 269 15.89 1.90 -10.94
C ARG A 269 15.67 0.51 -11.52
N GLU A 270 16.27 -0.50 -10.90
CA GLU A 270 16.17 -1.91 -11.33
C GLU A 270 14.74 -2.46 -11.22
N SER A 271 13.95 -1.99 -10.24
CA SER A 271 12.54 -2.37 -10.12
C SER A 271 11.64 -1.72 -11.17
N GLY A 272 12.13 -0.71 -11.91
CA GLY A 272 11.32 0.07 -12.86
C GLY A 272 10.32 1.03 -12.20
N MET A 273 10.28 1.12 -10.87
CA MET A 273 9.31 1.96 -10.15
C MET A 273 9.51 3.46 -10.36
N LEU A 274 10.72 3.89 -10.73
CA LEU A 274 10.99 5.31 -11.04
C LEU A 274 10.45 5.73 -12.41
N GLU A 275 10.21 4.77 -13.32
CA GLU A 275 9.74 5.04 -14.68
C GLU A 275 8.22 5.18 -14.78
N VAL A 276 7.51 4.93 -13.68
CA VAL A 276 6.07 5.13 -13.57
C VAL A 276 5.73 6.57 -13.83
N GLY A 277 4.77 6.83 -14.72
CA GLY A 277 4.35 8.20 -15.07
C GLY A 277 4.10 9.06 -13.83
N GLU A 278 3.33 8.55 -12.87
CA GLU A 278 3.01 9.23 -11.62
C GLU A 278 4.23 9.48 -10.72
N VAL A 279 5.13 8.50 -10.56
CA VAL A 279 6.35 8.64 -9.75
C VAL A 279 7.31 9.61 -10.42
N ARG A 280 7.46 9.54 -11.73
CA ARG A 280 8.31 10.43 -12.51
C ARG A 280 7.81 11.87 -12.48
N GLU A 281 6.50 12.07 -12.65
CA GLU A 281 5.85 13.38 -12.52
C GLU A 281 6.04 13.93 -11.11
N SER A 282 5.81 13.09 -10.09
CA SER A 282 6.05 13.47 -8.70
C SER A 282 7.51 13.87 -8.47
N LEU A 283 8.48 13.09 -8.94
CA LEU A 283 9.91 13.40 -8.79
C LEU A 283 10.34 14.67 -9.54
N ALA A 284 9.62 15.05 -10.59
CA ALA A 284 9.84 16.31 -11.31
C ALA A 284 9.24 17.52 -10.57
N SER A 285 8.24 17.33 -9.73
CA SER A 285 7.64 18.37 -8.89
C SER A 285 8.28 18.43 -7.50
N ASP A 286 7.71 17.73 -6.55
CA ASP A 286 7.94 17.81 -5.10
C ASP A 286 8.33 16.45 -4.49
N GLY A 287 8.29 15.39 -5.30
CA GLY A 287 8.61 14.00 -4.98
C GLY A 287 7.86 13.47 -3.78
N VAL A 288 6.60 13.84 -3.71
CA VAL A 288 5.61 13.37 -2.74
C VAL A 288 5.54 11.84 -2.67
N LEU A 289 5.88 11.10 -3.72
CA LEU A 289 5.77 9.64 -3.74
C LEU A 289 7.03 8.87 -3.33
N LEU A 290 8.19 9.53 -3.24
CA LEU A 290 9.47 8.83 -3.14
C LEU A 290 9.58 7.89 -1.92
N ASP A 291 9.07 8.32 -0.76
CA ASP A 291 8.97 7.53 0.47
C ASP A 291 8.13 6.28 0.33
N ASP A 292 6.93 6.39 -0.23
CA ASP A 292 6.05 5.24 -0.41
C ASP A 292 6.63 4.26 -1.39
N VAL A 293 7.26 4.74 -2.47
CA VAL A 293 7.88 3.87 -3.47
C VAL A 293 9.05 3.10 -2.83
N VAL A 294 9.94 3.79 -2.10
CA VAL A 294 11.07 3.11 -1.45
C VAL A 294 10.64 2.20 -0.31
N MET A 295 9.61 2.58 0.46
CA MET A 295 9.01 1.74 1.51
C MET A 295 8.38 0.49 0.91
N SER A 296 7.62 0.63 -0.18
CA SER A 296 6.95 -0.49 -0.86
C SER A 296 7.96 -1.49 -1.40
N LEU A 297 9.01 -1.01 -2.06
CA LEU A 297 10.09 -1.86 -2.55
C LEU A 297 10.82 -2.56 -1.38
N GLY A 298 11.10 -1.84 -0.30
CA GLY A 298 11.69 -2.41 0.91
C GLY A 298 10.82 -3.51 1.52
N GLN A 299 9.51 -3.32 1.54
CA GLN A 299 8.56 -4.33 1.98
C GLN A 299 8.52 -5.56 1.07
N GLN A 300 8.58 -5.39 -0.25
CA GLN A 300 8.66 -6.51 -1.19
C GLN A 300 9.91 -7.36 -0.94
N PHE A 301 11.09 -6.75 -0.84
CA PHE A 301 12.30 -7.48 -0.49
C PHE A 301 12.20 -8.19 0.85
N TYR A 302 11.56 -7.55 1.84
CA TYR A 302 11.36 -8.15 3.15
C TYR A 302 10.47 -9.41 3.06
N MET A 303 9.39 -9.37 2.29
CA MET A 303 8.49 -10.51 2.08
C MET A 303 9.18 -11.65 1.33
N MET A 304 10.08 -11.35 0.39
CA MET A 304 10.92 -12.34 -0.29
C MET A 304 12.04 -12.91 0.59
N GLY A 305 12.21 -12.42 1.82
CA GLY A 305 13.28 -12.82 2.73
C GLY A 305 14.65 -12.20 2.40
N ASP A 306 14.71 -11.25 1.46
CA ASP A 306 15.93 -10.52 1.15
C ASP A 306 16.11 -9.33 2.10
N TYR A 307 16.55 -9.64 3.32
CA TYR A 307 16.69 -8.65 4.38
C TYR A 307 17.75 -7.59 4.12
N LEU A 308 18.72 -7.85 3.23
CA LEU A 308 19.77 -6.88 2.91
C LEU A 308 19.23 -5.79 1.99
N ARG A 309 18.59 -6.17 0.87
CA ARG A 309 17.95 -5.19 -0.02
C ARG A 309 16.80 -4.47 0.69
N ALA A 310 16.00 -5.20 1.47
CA ALA A 310 14.94 -4.62 2.29
C ALA A 310 15.48 -3.56 3.26
N GLY A 311 16.54 -3.89 4.01
CA GLY A 311 17.15 -3.00 4.97
C GLY A 311 17.65 -1.70 4.34
N ALA A 312 18.30 -1.77 3.17
CA ALA A 312 18.79 -0.58 2.47
C ALA A 312 17.65 0.37 2.05
N CYS A 313 16.51 -0.18 1.61
CA CYS A 313 15.33 0.61 1.29
C CYS A 313 14.70 1.22 2.55
N LEU A 314 14.51 0.42 3.60
CA LEU A 314 13.86 0.84 4.84
C LEU A 314 14.69 1.89 5.62
N GLU A 315 16.03 1.82 5.57
CA GLU A 315 16.90 2.91 6.07
C GLU A 315 16.55 4.24 5.43
N LYS A 316 16.32 4.25 4.11
CA LYS A 316 15.93 5.45 3.38
C LYS A 316 14.50 5.86 3.67
N THR A 317 13.59 4.93 3.85
CA THR A 317 12.23 5.22 4.32
C THR A 317 12.25 5.99 5.65
N VAL A 318 13.04 5.54 6.63
CA VAL A 318 13.18 6.23 7.92
C VAL A 318 13.92 7.56 7.77
N ALA A 319 14.97 7.63 6.94
CA ALA A 319 15.68 8.89 6.66
C ALA A 319 14.77 9.95 5.99
N LEU A 320 13.77 9.49 5.23
CA LEU A 320 12.68 10.29 4.67
C LEU A 320 11.58 10.61 5.70
N GLY A 321 11.84 10.42 7.00
CA GLY A 321 10.99 10.85 8.10
C GLY A 321 9.76 9.99 8.35
N ILE A 322 9.64 8.81 7.72
CA ILE A 322 8.51 7.91 7.98
C ILE A 322 8.67 7.26 9.35
N GLN A 323 7.77 7.60 10.26
CA GLN A 323 7.78 7.11 11.63
C GLN A 323 6.66 6.09 11.91
N LYS A 324 6.62 4.99 11.14
CA LYS A 324 5.61 3.94 11.33
C LYS A 324 6.17 2.76 12.12
N PRO A 325 5.45 2.20 13.11
CA PRO A 325 5.91 1.05 13.89
C PRO A 325 6.36 -0.13 13.00
N GLU A 326 5.58 -0.43 11.95
CA GLU A 326 5.88 -1.50 11.01
C GLU A 326 7.21 -1.33 10.27
N VAL A 327 7.61 -0.09 9.97
CA VAL A 327 8.87 0.23 9.28
C VAL A 327 10.04 0.02 10.22
N TYR A 328 9.97 0.57 11.44
CA TYR A 328 11.02 0.37 12.46
C TYR A 328 11.17 -1.09 12.85
N LEU A 329 10.06 -1.83 12.99
CA LEU A 329 10.07 -3.26 13.26
C LEU A 329 10.85 -4.02 12.17
N LYS A 330 10.46 -3.84 10.90
CA LYS A 330 11.09 -4.52 9.76
C LYS A 330 12.56 -4.12 9.62
N LEU A 331 12.88 -2.83 9.77
CA LEU A 331 14.26 -2.34 9.71
C LEU A 331 15.13 -2.93 10.82
N GLY A 332 14.62 -2.97 12.06
CA GLY A 332 15.32 -3.59 13.18
C GLY A 332 15.57 -5.08 12.96
N VAL A 333 14.60 -5.80 12.38
CA VAL A 333 14.79 -7.20 11.96
C VAL A 333 15.85 -7.32 10.87
N CYS A 334 15.85 -6.43 9.86
CA CYS A 334 16.90 -6.41 8.84
C CYS A 334 18.29 -6.21 9.46
N TYR A 335 18.44 -5.29 10.41
CA TYR A 335 19.71 -5.09 11.12
C TYR A 335 20.16 -6.34 11.90
N LYS A 336 19.24 -7.02 12.60
CA LYS A 336 19.54 -8.32 13.24
C LYS A 336 20.05 -9.33 12.24
N LYS A 337 19.39 -9.45 11.08
CA LYS A 337 19.77 -10.37 9.99
C LYS A 337 21.11 -10.02 9.35
N ALA A 338 21.46 -8.74 9.31
CA ALA A 338 22.77 -8.25 8.89
C ALA A 338 23.85 -8.34 9.99
N GLY A 339 23.50 -8.78 11.21
CA GLY A 339 24.43 -8.83 12.35
C GLY A 339 24.78 -7.46 12.96
N ALA A 340 24.06 -6.40 12.58
CA ALA A 340 24.24 -5.04 13.09
C ALA A 340 23.43 -4.82 14.38
N TRP A 341 23.81 -5.53 15.44
CA TRP A 341 23.05 -5.61 16.70
C TRP A 341 22.85 -4.26 17.41
N ASP A 342 23.83 -3.37 17.36
CA ASP A 342 23.73 -2.03 17.98
C ASP A 342 22.71 -1.14 17.27
N LEU A 343 22.67 -1.19 15.93
CA LEU A 343 21.67 -0.47 15.13
C LEU A 343 20.28 -1.07 15.33
N ALA A 344 20.18 -2.40 15.42
CA ALA A 344 18.92 -3.08 15.75
C ALA A 344 18.38 -2.62 17.10
N ARG A 345 19.23 -2.56 18.13
CA ARG A 345 18.87 -2.06 19.47
C ARG A 345 18.32 -0.64 19.40
N GLN A 346 19.06 0.28 18.76
CA GLN A 346 18.62 1.68 18.63
C GLN A 346 17.26 1.77 17.93
N THR A 347 17.09 1.02 16.84
CA THR A 347 15.85 0.99 16.07
C THR A 347 14.66 0.48 16.90
N PHE A 348 14.87 -0.52 17.78
CA PHE A 348 13.81 -1.00 18.69
C PHE A 348 13.53 -0.06 19.84
N VAL A 349 14.51 0.71 20.32
CA VAL A 349 14.27 1.80 21.28
C VAL A 349 13.38 2.87 20.63
N ASP A 350 13.66 3.25 19.38
CA ASP A 350 12.82 4.19 18.63
C ASP A 350 11.42 3.64 18.38
N LEU A 351 11.31 2.36 18.01
CA LEU A 351 10.01 1.66 17.89
C LEU A 351 9.21 1.72 19.19
N ALA A 352 9.83 1.45 20.33
CA ALA A 352 9.16 1.41 21.63
C ALA A 352 8.57 2.76 22.04
N ARG A 353 9.09 3.88 21.52
CA ARG A 353 8.53 5.22 21.72
C ARG A 353 7.22 5.43 20.95
N ILE A 354 7.02 4.68 19.87
CA ILE A 354 5.85 4.78 19.00
C ILE A 354 4.81 3.72 19.38
N ASP A 355 5.25 2.46 19.52
CA ASP A 355 4.40 1.33 19.90
C ASP A 355 5.18 0.30 20.72
N LEU A 356 5.01 0.39 22.05
CA LEU A 356 5.63 -0.54 22.99
C LEU A 356 5.07 -1.97 22.89
N ASN A 357 3.82 -2.15 22.46
CA ASN A 357 3.21 -3.48 22.40
C ASN A 357 3.91 -4.37 21.38
N THR A 358 4.40 -3.79 20.29
CA THR A 358 5.16 -4.51 19.27
C THR A 358 6.46 -5.11 19.83
N ILE A 359 7.08 -4.52 20.85
CA ILE A 359 8.31 -5.06 21.48
C ILE A 359 8.07 -6.42 22.14
N HIS A 360 6.88 -6.66 22.71
CA HIS A 360 6.54 -7.96 23.31
C HIS A 360 6.54 -9.08 22.27
N SER A 361 6.12 -8.80 21.04
CA SER A 361 6.15 -9.79 19.96
C SER A 361 7.57 -10.25 19.62
N LEU A 362 8.56 -9.36 19.74
CA LEU A 362 9.97 -9.66 19.50
C LEU A 362 10.57 -10.55 20.60
N VAL A 363 10.12 -10.38 21.85
CA VAL A 363 10.51 -11.24 22.97
C VAL A 363 10.00 -12.66 22.74
N ASN A 364 8.72 -12.82 22.37
CA ASN A 364 8.13 -14.12 22.07
C ASN A 364 8.80 -14.80 20.86
N ASP A 365 9.13 -14.03 19.81
CA ASP A 365 9.87 -14.55 18.64
C ASP A 365 11.25 -15.09 19.05
N ALA A 366 11.98 -14.36 19.90
CA ALA A 366 13.27 -14.80 20.39
C ALA A 366 13.15 -16.05 21.28
N GLU A 367 12.18 -16.11 22.18
CA GLU A 367 11.89 -17.29 23.01
C GLU A 367 11.65 -18.54 22.16
N SER A 368 10.82 -18.42 21.11
CA SER A 368 10.49 -19.54 20.23
C SER A 368 11.72 -20.14 19.53
N LYS A 369 12.78 -19.35 19.36
CA LYS A 369 14.02 -19.73 18.68
C LYS A 369 15.12 -20.22 19.62
N LEU A 370 14.94 -20.17 20.95
CA LEU A 370 15.96 -20.60 21.91
C LEU A 370 16.41 -22.05 21.70
N ARG A 371 15.51 -22.93 21.23
CA ARG A 371 15.83 -24.34 20.98
C ARG A 371 16.54 -24.58 19.66
N SER A 372 16.18 -23.83 18.61
CA SER A 372 16.70 -24.04 17.25
C SER A 372 17.96 -23.23 16.96
N ASP A 373 18.05 -22.01 17.50
CA ASP A 373 19.19 -21.10 17.33
C ASP A 373 19.43 -20.30 18.63
N PRO A 374 20.05 -20.93 19.65
CA PRO A 374 20.20 -20.35 20.98
C PRO A 374 21.06 -19.08 20.98
N VAL A 375 22.10 -19.02 20.14
CA VAL A 375 23.01 -17.88 20.09
C VAL A 375 22.30 -16.66 19.51
N TYR A 376 21.56 -16.84 18.42
CA TYR A 376 20.78 -15.76 17.83
C TYR A 376 19.63 -15.30 18.74
N ALA A 377 18.93 -16.25 19.38
CA ALA A 377 17.85 -15.97 20.31
C ALA A 377 18.36 -15.18 21.53
N GLN A 378 19.48 -15.59 22.12
CA GLN A 378 20.08 -14.86 23.24
C GLN A 378 20.46 -13.43 22.85
N LYS A 379 21.19 -13.24 21.73
CA LYS A 379 21.53 -11.88 21.24
C LYS A 379 20.28 -11.04 20.94
N SER A 380 19.22 -11.68 20.47
CA SER A 380 17.94 -11.02 20.22
C SER A 380 17.28 -10.51 21.50
N LEU A 381 17.40 -11.25 22.61
CA LEU A 381 16.92 -10.81 23.92
C LEU A 381 17.83 -9.72 24.49
N GLU A 382 19.15 -9.85 24.37
CA GLU A 382 20.15 -8.86 24.84
C GLU A 382 19.87 -7.44 24.33
N ILE A 383 19.59 -7.29 23.03
CA ILE A 383 19.31 -5.98 22.44
C ILE A 383 17.97 -5.38 22.87
N LEU A 384 17.08 -6.15 23.49
CA LEU A 384 15.79 -5.68 24.01
C LEU A 384 15.85 -5.31 25.49
N VAL A 385 16.92 -5.68 26.20
CA VAL A 385 17.13 -5.35 27.61
C VAL A 385 17.26 -3.83 27.80
N GLY A 386 16.51 -3.32 28.78
CA GLY A 386 16.47 -1.92 29.18
C GLY A 386 15.58 -1.04 28.31
N ILE A 387 14.83 -1.62 27.35
CA ILE A 387 13.83 -0.86 26.57
C ILE A 387 12.65 -0.43 27.46
N SER A 388 12.14 -1.33 28.29
CA SER A 388 11.10 -1.02 29.27
C SER A 388 11.10 -2.01 30.43
N THR A 389 10.57 -1.60 31.58
CA THR A 389 10.44 -2.47 32.76
C THR A 389 9.57 -3.70 32.50
N GLN A 390 8.57 -3.57 31.63
CA GLN A 390 7.69 -4.69 31.25
C GLN A 390 8.44 -5.69 30.36
N THR A 391 9.21 -5.19 29.39
CA THR A 391 10.07 -6.01 28.52
C THR A 391 11.12 -6.75 29.35
N ASP A 392 11.77 -6.06 30.29
CA ASP A 392 12.77 -6.67 31.17
C ASP A 392 12.16 -7.78 32.05
N ARG A 393 10.96 -7.59 32.58
CA ARG A 393 10.26 -8.65 33.33
C ARG A 393 10.01 -9.89 32.46
N ALA A 394 9.58 -9.71 31.22
CA ALA A 394 9.36 -10.82 30.30
C ALA A 394 10.67 -11.56 29.98
N ILE A 395 11.74 -10.82 29.69
CA ILE A 395 13.07 -11.40 29.43
C ILE A 395 13.59 -12.16 30.66
N ARG A 396 13.40 -11.65 31.89
CA ARG A 396 13.80 -12.35 33.12
C ARG A 396 13.10 -13.70 33.29
N GLN A 397 11.84 -13.83 32.87
CA GLN A 397 11.11 -15.10 32.95
C GLN A 397 11.68 -16.14 31.99
N ILE A 398 12.17 -15.70 30.83
CA ILE A 398 12.71 -16.56 29.78
C ILE A 398 14.16 -16.96 30.07
N GLN A 399 14.99 -15.98 30.43
CA GLN A 399 16.43 -16.16 30.61
C GLN A 399 16.96 -15.23 31.73
N PRO A 400 16.86 -15.66 33.00
CA PRO A 400 17.13 -14.81 34.18
C PRO A 400 18.55 -14.21 34.21
N GLY A 401 19.54 -14.92 33.65
CA GLY A 401 20.94 -14.50 33.66
C GLY A 401 21.27 -13.31 32.75
N LEU A 402 20.35 -12.88 31.90
CA LEU A 402 20.56 -11.74 30.98
C LEU A 402 20.43 -10.37 31.64
N ILE A 403 19.69 -10.28 32.76
CA ILE A 403 19.47 -9.03 33.48
C ILE A 403 20.17 -9.15 34.83
N THR A 404 21.45 -8.79 34.85
CA THR A 404 22.19 -8.68 36.11
C THR A 404 21.67 -7.47 36.88
N GLU A 405 21.25 -7.69 38.13
CA GLU A 405 20.93 -6.62 39.08
C GLU A 405 22.18 -5.79 39.35
N ASN A 406 22.40 -4.75 38.55
CA ASN A 406 23.32 -3.65 38.85
C ASN A 406 23.02 -2.48 37.93
N ARG A 407 22.10 -1.62 38.37
CA ARG A 407 22.14 -0.16 38.23
C ARG A 407 21.09 0.48 39.13
#